data_AF-A0A6A6PN87-F1
#
_entry.id   AF-A0A6A6PN87-F1
#
_cell.length_a   1.000
_cell.length_b   1.000
_cell.length_c   1.000
_cell.angle_alpha   90.00
_cell.angle_beta   90.00
_cell.angle_gamma   90.00
#
_symmetry.space_group_name_H-M   'P 1'
#
loop_
_entity.id
_entity.type
_entity.pdbx_description
1 polymer ?
#
loop_
_entity_poly.entity_id
_entity_poly.type
_entity_poly.pdbx_seq_one_letter_code
_entity_poly.pdbx_strand_id
1 'polypeptide(L)'
;IVAFYDPTISEADFEGRRLDQILAFNDNELEYHHDFIQYLFPLPERSPVNPHAPTITKDVRDAFLSRPDLRQQLTRSLQRMLEFYGFTTSPQSQHTDTISIVRGANFQGASKATWRTRMDHNHLRISRILRSLRVLGLDAEAKAFYDALLENDRDGSVSQRSKLYWQRAVERGLHLAPQD
;
A
#
# COMPACT_ATOMS: atom_id res chain seq x y z
N ILE A 1 8.22 -6.72 -12.04
CA ILE A 1 7.70 -5.57 -11.21
C ILE A 1 7.88 -4.21 -11.88
N VAL A 2 9.10 -3.81 -12.29
CA VAL A 2 9.27 -2.55 -13.05
C VAL A 2 8.41 -2.58 -14.31
N ALA A 3 8.47 -3.66 -15.10
CA ALA A 3 7.64 -3.86 -16.29
C ALA A 3 6.12 -3.88 -16.00
N PHE A 4 5.70 -4.37 -14.83
CA PHE A 4 4.29 -4.37 -14.40
C PHE A 4 3.78 -2.94 -14.14
N TYR A 5 4.65 -2.08 -13.58
CA TYR A 5 4.34 -0.68 -13.32
C TYR A 5 4.61 0.25 -14.50
N ASP A 6 5.42 -0.17 -15.47
CA ASP A 6 5.75 0.63 -16.64
C ASP A 6 4.50 0.82 -17.52
N PRO A 7 4.07 2.07 -17.78
CA PRO A 7 2.84 2.33 -18.53
C PRO A 7 2.93 1.91 -20.01
N THR A 8 4.14 1.74 -20.54
CA THR A 8 4.37 1.31 -21.93
C THR A 8 4.43 -0.20 -22.07
N ILE A 9 4.99 -0.90 -21.07
CA ILE A 9 5.14 -2.36 -21.08
C ILE A 9 3.88 -3.03 -20.50
N SER A 10 3.42 -2.54 -19.34
CA SER A 10 2.21 -3.00 -18.65
C SER A 10 2.17 -4.52 -18.47
N GLU A 11 3.28 -5.12 -18.07
CA GLU A 11 3.39 -6.58 -17.89
C GLU A 11 2.35 -7.09 -16.89
N ALA A 12 1.84 -8.30 -17.11
CA ALA A 12 0.88 -8.91 -16.19
C ALA A 12 1.58 -9.45 -14.93
N ASP A 13 0.82 -9.58 -13.85
CA ASP A 13 1.22 -10.38 -12.71
C ASP A 13 1.19 -11.88 -13.04
N PHE A 14 1.48 -12.72 -12.03
CA PHE A 14 1.55 -14.18 -12.23
C PHE A 14 0.17 -14.83 -12.53
N GLU A 15 -0.94 -14.15 -12.25
CA GLU A 15 -2.30 -14.57 -12.62
C GLU A 15 -2.74 -14.00 -13.98
N GLY A 16 -1.84 -13.34 -14.71
CA GLY A 16 -2.15 -12.75 -16.02
C GLY A 16 -2.90 -11.41 -15.94
N ARG A 17 -2.95 -10.75 -14.77
CA ARG A 17 -3.63 -9.47 -14.57
C ARG A 17 -2.66 -8.30 -14.69
N ARG A 18 -3.01 -7.30 -15.48
CA ARG A 18 -2.28 -6.02 -15.58
C ARG A 18 -2.70 -5.08 -14.45
N LEU A 19 -1.87 -4.07 -14.19
CA LEU A 19 -2.14 -3.07 -13.14
C LEU A 19 -3.55 -2.48 -13.25
N ASP A 20 -3.95 -1.97 -14.42
CA ASP A 20 -5.26 -1.33 -14.58
C ASP A 20 -6.44 -2.30 -14.37
N GLN A 21 -6.25 -3.60 -14.62
CA GLN A 21 -7.29 -4.61 -14.34
C GLN A 21 -7.45 -4.81 -12.82
N ILE A 22 -6.33 -4.85 -12.08
CA ILE A 22 -6.37 -4.94 -10.61
C ILE A 22 -6.96 -3.66 -10.01
N LEU A 23 -6.61 -2.48 -10.55
CA LEU A 23 -7.17 -1.21 -10.06
C LEU A 23 -8.67 -1.07 -10.35
N ALA A 24 -9.20 -1.79 -11.34
CA ALA A 24 -10.62 -1.83 -11.66
C ALA A 24 -11.44 -2.80 -10.77
N PHE A 25 -10.79 -3.60 -9.91
CA PHE A 25 -11.49 -4.47 -8.96
C PHE A 25 -12.44 -3.65 -8.09
N ASN A 26 -13.63 -4.18 -7.85
CA ASN A 26 -14.54 -3.66 -6.84
C ASN A 26 -14.12 -4.11 -5.43
N ASP A 27 -14.75 -3.56 -4.40
CA ASP A 27 -14.35 -3.83 -3.02
C ASP A 27 -14.52 -5.31 -2.60
N ASN A 28 -15.49 -6.03 -3.17
CA ASN A 28 -15.62 -7.47 -2.92
C ASN A 28 -14.47 -8.26 -3.54
N GLU A 29 -14.02 -7.86 -4.74
CA GLU A 29 -12.87 -8.48 -5.40
C GLU A 29 -11.57 -8.21 -4.64
N LEU A 30 -11.36 -6.98 -4.14
CA LEU A 30 -10.21 -6.65 -3.29
C LEU A 30 -10.21 -7.40 -1.96
N GLU A 31 -11.38 -7.60 -1.38
CA GLU A 31 -11.51 -8.36 -0.14
C GLU A 31 -11.25 -9.86 -0.39
N TYR A 32 -11.85 -10.43 -1.45
CA TYR A 32 -11.78 -11.84 -1.79
C TYR A 32 -10.39 -12.29 -2.31
N HIS A 33 -9.75 -11.50 -3.17
CA HIS A 33 -8.45 -11.84 -3.73
C HIS A 33 -7.32 -11.37 -2.81
N HIS A 34 -6.49 -12.29 -2.32
CA HIS A 34 -5.39 -11.95 -1.40
C HIS A 34 -4.02 -11.83 -2.07
N ASP A 35 -3.91 -12.24 -3.32
CA ASP A 35 -2.66 -12.45 -4.04
C ASP A 35 -2.17 -11.18 -4.76
N PHE A 36 -3.09 -10.37 -5.29
CA PHE A 36 -2.76 -9.12 -5.98
C PHE A 36 -1.91 -8.19 -5.10
N ILE A 37 -2.18 -8.15 -3.77
CA ILE A 37 -1.57 -7.19 -2.86
C ILE A 37 -0.05 -7.35 -2.80
N GLN A 38 0.45 -8.56 -3.06
CA GLN A 38 1.87 -8.84 -3.01
C GLN A 38 2.63 -8.33 -4.23
N TYR A 39 1.95 -8.32 -5.38
CA TYR A 39 2.45 -7.73 -6.62
C TYR A 39 2.29 -6.22 -6.63
N LEU A 40 1.13 -5.73 -6.16
CA LEU A 40 0.80 -4.31 -6.11
C LEU A 40 1.71 -3.58 -5.11
N PHE A 41 1.96 -4.16 -3.93
CA PHE A 41 2.86 -3.57 -2.93
C PHE A 41 3.98 -4.55 -2.59
N PRO A 42 4.99 -4.71 -3.46
CA PRO A 42 6.09 -5.64 -3.23
C PRO A 42 6.92 -5.22 -2.01
N LEU A 43 7.64 -6.17 -1.42
CA LEU A 43 8.55 -5.92 -0.29
C LEU A 43 9.97 -6.35 -0.65
N PRO A 44 11.02 -5.78 -0.01
CA PRO A 44 12.36 -6.35 -0.07
C PRO A 44 12.42 -7.78 0.45
N GLU A 45 11.64 -8.07 1.50
CA GLU A 45 11.54 -9.39 2.11
C GLU A 45 10.76 -10.35 1.21
N ARG A 46 11.28 -11.57 1.02
CA ARG A 46 10.54 -12.64 0.33
C ARG A 46 9.24 -12.93 1.06
N SER A 47 8.18 -13.18 0.30
CA SER A 47 6.92 -13.60 0.90
C SER A 47 7.02 -15.04 1.39
N PRO A 48 6.66 -15.33 2.66
CA PRO A 48 6.67 -16.69 3.19
C PRO A 48 5.51 -17.55 2.64
N VAL A 49 4.48 -16.92 2.07
CA VAL A 49 3.24 -17.60 1.63
C VAL A 49 3.03 -17.58 0.13
N ASN A 50 3.80 -16.77 -0.62
CA ASN A 50 3.74 -16.73 -2.08
C ASN A 50 5.16 -16.63 -2.67
N PRO A 51 5.75 -17.77 -3.07
CA PRO A 51 7.08 -17.80 -3.67
C PRO A 51 7.20 -16.99 -4.97
N HIS A 52 6.09 -16.74 -5.67
CA HIS A 52 6.05 -15.97 -6.91
C HIS A 52 5.89 -14.46 -6.69
N ALA A 53 5.69 -14.03 -5.44
CA ALA A 53 5.61 -12.60 -5.14
C ALA A 53 6.94 -11.91 -5.47
N PRO A 54 6.92 -10.81 -6.24
CA PRO A 54 8.12 -10.10 -6.60
C PRO A 54 8.74 -9.47 -5.36
N THR A 55 10.07 -9.45 -5.32
CA THR A 55 10.83 -8.77 -4.28
C THR A 55 11.40 -7.45 -4.80
N ILE A 56 11.53 -6.47 -3.92
CA ILE A 56 12.20 -5.22 -4.25
C ILE A 56 13.71 -5.44 -4.14
N THR A 57 14.36 -5.63 -5.29
CA THR A 57 15.83 -5.60 -5.38
C THR A 57 16.33 -4.16 -5.38
N LYS A 58 17.65 -3.99 -5.26
CA LYS A 58 18.28 -2.67 -5.41
C LYS A 58 17.93 -2.02 -6.75
N ASP A 59 17.99 -2.78 -7.85
CA ASP A 59 17.70 -2.26 -9.19
C ASP A 59 16.23 -1.85 -9.34
N VAL A 60 15.29 -2.62 -8.77
CA VAL A 60 13.87 -2.24 -8.74
C VAL A 60 13.71 -0.94 -7.96
N ARG A 61 14.29 -0.84 -6.77
CA ARG A 61 14.23 0.37 -5.96
C ARG A 61 14.80 1.57 -6.72
N ASP A 62 16.00 1.44 -7.26
CA ASP A 62 16.70 2.53 -7.94
C ASP A 62 15.95 2.94 -9.24
N ALA A 63 15.28 2.00 -9.91
CA ALA A 63 14.35 2.31 -11.00
C ALA A 63 13.17 3.15 -10.51
N PHE A 64 12.50 2.76 -9.43
CA PHE A 64 11.41 3.55 -8.85
C PHE A 64 11.88 4.93 -8.38
N LEU A 65 13.09 5.07 -7.82
CA LEU A 65 13.62 6.36 -7.39
C LEU A 65 14.00 7.27 -8.58
N SER A 66 14.43 6.71 -9.70
CA SER A 66 14.80 7.48 -10.90
C SER A 66 13.62 7.77 -11.85
N ARG A 67 12.50 7.04 -11.73
CA ARG A 67 11.36 7.11 -12.65
C ARG A 67 10.07 7.61 -11.97
N PRO A 68 9.70 8.89 -12.16
CA PRO A 68 8.47 9.46 -11.62
C PRO A 68 7.18 8.77 -12.10
N ASP A 69 7.17 8.23 -13.32
CA ASP A 69 6.02 7.53 -13.90
C ASP A 69 5.73 6.20 -13.17
N LEU A 70 6.74 5.44 -12.76
CA LEU A 70 6.55 4.25 -11.92
C LEU A 70 5.95 4.63 -10.56
N ARG A 71 6.44 5.72 -9.95
CA ARG A 71 5.89 6.22 -8.68
C ARG A 71 4.46 6.72 -8.84
N GLN A 72 4.13 7.38 -9.95
CA GLN A 72 2.76 7.79 -10.25
C GLN A 72 1.81 6.59 -10.32
N GLN A 73 2.23 5.49 -10.93
CA GLN A 73 1.44 4.26 -11.01
C GLN A 73 1.28 3.61 -9.62
N LEU A 74 2.31 3.63 -8.77
CA LEU A 74 2.21 3.20 -7.37
C LEU A 74 1.29 4.11 -6.53
N THR A 75 1.28 5.42 -6.79
CA THR A 75 0.33 6.35 -6.18
C THR A 75 -1.12 6.03 -6.58
N ARG A 76 -1.37 5.65 -7.84
CA ARG A 76 -2.70 5.15 -8.27
C ARG A 76 -3.09 3.89 -7.51
N SER A 77 -2.14 2.98 -7.28
CA SER A 77 -2.36 1.79 -6.45
C SER A 77 -2.73 2.15 -5.02
N LEU A 78 -2.03 3.13 -4.42
CA LEU A 78 -2.38 3.63 -3.10
C LEU A 78 -3.79 4.24 -3.09
N GLN A 79 -4.12 5.11 -4.05
CA GLN A 79 -5.44 5.74 -4.15
C GLN A 79 -6.57 4.71 -4.16
N ARG A 80 -6.42 3.64 -4.97
CA ARG A 80 -7.42 2.56 -5.01
C ARG A 80 -7.58 1.87 -3.65
N MET A 81 -6.48 1.61 -2.94
CA MET A 81 -6.53 1.02 -1.60
C MET A 81 -7.06 1.99 -0.54
N LEU A 82 -6.79 3.30 -0.67
CA LEU A 82 -7.38 4.31 0.21
C LEU A 82 -8.90 4.29 0.11
N GLU A 83 -9.44 4.31 -1.11
CA GLU A 83 -10.89 4.22 -1.34
C GLU A 83 -11.50 2.98 -0.69
N PHE A 84 -10.85 1.83 -0.87
CA PHE A 84 -11.25 0.56 -0.23
C PHE A 84 -11.27 0.66 1.30
N TYR A 85 -10.30 1.34 1.90
CA TYR A 85 -10.23 1.56 3.35
C TYR A 85 -11.10 2.74 3.85
N GLY A 86 -11.81 3.41 2.94
CA GLY A 86 -12.69 4.54 3.24
C GLY A 86 -12.02 5.91 3.27
N PHE A 87 -10.79 6.03 2.79
CA PHE A 87 -10.00 7.25 2.72
C PHE A 87 -9.94 7.84 1.30
N THR A 88 -9.43 9.07 1.19
CA THR A 88 -9.06 9.71 -0.09
C THR A 88 -7.94 10.72 0.15
N THR A 89 -7.25 11.16 -0.92
CA THR A 89 -6.27 12.26 -0.81
C THR A 89 -6.98 13.61 -0.86
N SER A 90 -6.59 14.53 0.04
CA SER A 90 -7.14 15.88 0.05
C SER A 90 -6.86 16.59 -1.30
N PRO A 91 -7.83 17.34 -1.88
CA PRO A 91 -7.62 18.12 -3.10
C PRO A 91 -6.47 19.13 -2.98
N GLN A 92 -6.17 19.59 -1.76
CA GLN A 92 -5.06 20.50 -1.49
C GLN A 92 -3.68 19.85 -1.68
N SER A 93 -3.61 18.51 -1.60
CA SER A 93 -2.37 17.75 -1.87
C SER A 93 -1.92 17.85 -3.33
N GLN A 94 -2.80 18.28 -4.25
CA GLN A 94 -2.44 18.53 -5.65
C GLN A 94 -1.73 19.88 -5.84
N HIS A 95 -1.81 20.78 -4.86
CA HIS A 95 -1.34 22.16 -4.94
C HIS A 95 -0.24 22.47 -3.93
N THR A 96 0.14 21.51 -3.08
CA THR A 96 1.16 21.67 -2.04
C THR A 96 2.09 20.46 -2.04
N ASP A 97 3.32 20.64 -1.57
CA ASP A 97 4.27 19.53 -1.38
C ASP A 97 3.91 18.61 -0.20
N THR A 98 2.75 18.83 0.42
CA THR A 98 2.29 18.06 1.59
C THR A 98 1.14 17.13 1.19
N ILE A 99 1.35 15.82 1.37
CA ILE A 99 0.31 14.82 1.19
C ILE A 99 -0.58 14.78 2.42
N SER A 100 -1.90 14.95 2.22
CA SER A 100 -2.90 14.78 3.27
C SER A 100 -3.92 13.73 2.85
N ILE A 101 -4.16 12.76 3.73
CA ILE A 101 -5.16 11.71 3.55
C ILE A 101 -6.31 11.97 4.53
N VAL A 102 -7.52 12.05 4.00
CA VAL A 102 -8.74 12.39 4.73
C VAL A 102 -9.80 11.31 4.57
N ARG A 103 -10.85 11.35 5.38
CA ARG A 103 -12.00 10.45 5.24
C ARG A 103 -12.66 10.65 3.88
N GLY A 104 -12.87 9.56 3.15
CA GLY A 104 -13.70 9.52 1.94
C GLY A 104 -15.19 9.49 2.28
N ALA A 105 -16.04 9.58 1.25
CA ALA A 105 -17.49 9.66 1.41
C ALA A 105 -18.08 8.44 2.16
N ASN A 106 -17.57 7.23 1.90
CA ASN A 106 -18.02 5.99 2.54
C ASN A 106 -17.15 5.57 3.75
N PHE A 107 -16.47 6.50 4.43
CA PHE A 107 -15.52 6.16 5.49
C PHE A 107 -16.12 5.26 6.59
N GLN A 108 -17.33 5.55 7.06
CA GLN A 108 -17.99 4.80 8.13
C GLN A 108 -18.19 3.32 7.76
N GLY A 109 -18.74 3.05 6.58
CA GLY A 109 -19.00 1.70 6.10
C GLY A 109 -17.71 0.96 5.78
N ALA A 110 -16.86 1.57 4.95
CA ALA A 110 -15.62 0.97 4.47
C ALA A 110 -14.64 0.67 5.61
N SER A 111 -14.38 1.62 6.52
CA SER A 111 -13.44 1.39 7.62
C SER A 111 -13.89 0.26 8.55
N LYS A 112 -15.18 0.19 8.88
CA LYS A 112 -15.74 -0.88 9.71
C LYS A 112 -15.66 -2.25 9.03
N ALA A 113 -15.85 -2.30 7.72
CA ALA A 113 -15.80 -3.53 6.94
C ALA A 113 -14.39 -4.06 6.72
N THR A 114 -13.38 -3.19 6.72
CA THR A 114 -12.03 -3.55 6.22
C THR A 114 -10.93 -3.53 7.27
N TRP A 115 -10.87 -2.55 8.19
CA TRP A 115 -9.68 -2.43 9.06
C TRP A 115 -9.96 -1.97 10.49
N ARG A 116 -11.05 -1.25 10.75
CA ARG A 116 -11.39 -0.65 12.04
C ARG A 116 -12.05 -1.65 12.98
N THR A 117 -11.34 -2.75 13.23
CA THR A 117 -11.70 -3.85 14.13
C THR A 117 -10.44 -4.35 14.83
N ARG A 118 -10.60 -5.17 15.87
CA ARG A 118 -9.48 -5.64 16.70
C ARG A 118 -8.44 -6.43 15.92
N MET A 119 -8.89 -7.28 15.02
CA MET A 119 -8.05 -8.14 14.19
C MET A 119 -8.68 -8.27 12.81
N ASP A 120 -7.91 -7.90 11.79
CA ASP A 120 -8.29 -8.07 10.39
C ASP A 120 -7.04 -8.44 9.57
N HIS A 121 -7.21 -9.25 8.54
CA HIS A 121 -6.13 -9.60 7.62
C HIS A 121 -5.61 -8.36 6.85
N ASN A 122 -6.46 -7.36 6.63
CA ASN A 122 -6.09 -6.06 6.08
C ASN A 122 -5.07 -5.32 6.96
N HIS A 123 -4.92 -5.63 8.25
CA HIS A 123 -3.86 -5.05 9.08
C HIS A 123 -2.46 -5.41 8.55
N LEU A 124 -2.30 -6.64 8.04
CA LEU A 124 -1.06 -7.09 7.39
C LEU A 124 -0.89 -6.45 6.02
N ARG A 125 -1.98 -6.31 5.24
CA ARG A 125 -1.95 -5.59 3.95
C ARG A 125 -1.54 -4.13 4.12
N ILE A 126 -2.09 -3.43 5.12
CA ILE A 126 -1.71 -2.05 5.47
C ILE A 126 -0.23 -1.97 5.83
N SER A 127 0.28 -2.87 6.67
CA SER A 127 1.72 -2.91 7.01
C SER A 127 2.59 -3.04 5.75
N ARG A 128 2.16 -3.89 4.80
CA ARG A 128 2.84 -4.11 3.53
C ARG A 128 2.81 -2.87 2.63
N ILE A 129 1.64 -2.22 2.49
CA ILE A 129 1.48 -0.99 1.74
C ILE A 129 2.43 0.09 2.27
N LEU A 130 2.39 0.37 3.58
CA LEU A 130 3.23 1.37 4.22
C LEU A 130 4.72 1.12 3.98
N ARG A 131 5.16 -0.13 4.11
CA ARG A 131 6.57 -0.48 3.88
C ARG A 131 6.96 -0.35 2.41
N SER A 132 6.12 -0.82 1.49
CA SER A 132 6.37 -0.78 0.05
C SER A 132 6.51 0.66 -0.46
N LEU A 133 5.58 1.54 -0.06
CA LEU A 133 5.59 2.96 -0.40
C LEU A 133 6.92 3.63 -0.01
N ARG A 134 7.36 3.45 1.24
CA ARG A 134 8.64 4.01 1.71
C ARG A 134 9.84 3.49 0.92
N VAL A 135 9.90 2.18 0.69
CA VAL A 135 11.03 1.59 -0.03
C VAL A 135 11.09 2.12 -1.47
N LEU A 136 9.95 2.37 -2.10
CA LEU A 136 9.86 2.79 -3.50
C LEU A 136 9.80 4.34 -3.68
N GLY A 137 10.10 5.11 -2.63
CA GLY A 137 10.28 6.55 -2.70
C GLY A 137 9.00 7.39 -2.53
N LEU A 138 7.98 6.85 -1.86
CA LEU A 138 6.73 7.53 -1.50
C LEU A 138 6.60 7.63 0.04
N ASP A 139 7.65 8.13 0.70
CA ASP A 139 7.70 8.24 2.16
C ASP A 139 6.63 9.19 2.73
N ALA A 140 6.33 10.28 2.02
CA ALA A 140 5.32 11.25 2.43
C ALA A 140 3.91 10.64 2.42
N GLU A 141 3.57 9.88 1.38
CA GLU A 141 2.31 9.16 1.24
C GLU A 141 2.17 8.07 2.31
N ALA A 142 3.25 7.31 2.56
CA ALA A 142 3.26 6.30 3.61
C ALA A 142 3.00 6.93 5.00
N LYS A 143 3.66 8.05 5.30
CA LYS A 143 3.49 8.77 6.56
C LYS A 143 2.06 9.32 6.69
N ALA A 144 1.55 9.96 5.65
CA ALA A 144 0.18 10.50 5.64
C ALA A 144 -0.87 9.39 5.83
N PHE A 145 -0.69 8.21 5.22
CA PHE A 145 -1.63 7.11 5.37
C PHE A 145 -1.59 6.54 6.79
N TYR A 146 -0.39 6.37 7.34
CA TYR A 146 -0.21 5.93 8.72
C TYR A 146 -0.87 6.89 9.74
N ASP A 147 -0.65 8.20 9.59
CA ASP A 147 -1.24 9.20 10.47
C ASP A 147 -2.77 9.16 10.38
N ALA A 148 -3.32 9.09 9.17
CA ALA A 148 -4.77 8.97 8.94
C ALA A 148 -5.37 7.73 9.63
N LEU A 149 -4.68 6.58 9.61
CA LEU A 149 -5.15 5.38 10.32
C LEU A 149 -5.22 5.61 11.83
N LEU A 150 -4.18 6.20 12.43
CA LEU A 150 -4.14 6.44 13.88
C LEU A 150 -5.17 7.49 14.33
N GLU A 151 -5.30 8.58 13.58
CA GLU A 151 -6.28 9.64 13.86
C GLU A 151 -7.71 9.13 13.86
N ASN A 152 -7.97 8.04 13.13
CA ASN A 152 -9.29 7.47 12.93
C ASN A 152 -9.56 6.20 13.77
N ASP A 153 -8.62 5.80 14.63
CA ASP A 153 -8.76 4.71 15.61
C ASP A 153 -8.51 5.17 17.05
N ARG A 154 -8.98 6.38 17.39
CA ARG A 154 -8.82 6.98 18.73
C ARG A 154 -9.57 6.23 19.84
N ASP A 155 -10.62 5.49 19.49
CA ASP A 155 -11.35 4.62 20.41
C ASP A 155 -10.65 3.27 20.66
N GLY A 156 -9.53 3.01 19.98
CA GLY A 156 -8.72 1.82 20.19
C GLY A 156 -9.38 0.55 19.66
N SER A 157 -10.16 0.65 18.58
CA SER A 157 -10.78 -0.53 17.95
C SER A 157 -9.71 -1.48 17.41
N VAL A 158 -8.60 -0.96 16.89
CA VAL A 158 -7.47 -1.76 16.38
C VAL A 158 -6.51 -2.14 17.51
N SER A 159 -6.05 -3.40 17.49
CA SER A 159 -5.10 -3.88 18.49
C SER A 159 -3.78 -3.08 18.50
N GLN A 160 -3.19 -2.91 19.68
CA GLN A 160 -1.88 -2.28 19.84
C GLN A 160 -0.78 -2.99 19.04
N ARG A 161 -0.90 -4.31 18.87
CA ARG A 161 0.04 -5.12 18.09
C ARG A 161 0.02 -4.71 16.62
N SER A 162 -1.17 -4.55 16.01
CA SER A 162 -1.29 -4.10 14.62
C SER A 162 -0.71 -2.69 14.44
N LYS A 163 -1.01 -1.77 15.36
CA LYS A 163 -0.45 -0.40 15.35
C LYS A 163 1.09 -0.40 15.42
N LEU A 164 1.67 -1.28 16.23
CA LEU A 164 3.13 -1.44 16.31
C LEU A 164 3.75 -1.93 14.99
N TYR A 165 3.08 -2.84 14.27
CA TYR A 165 3.55 -3.25 12.94
C TYR A 165 3.47 -2.12 11.93
N TRP A 166 2.40 -1.33 11.94
CA TRP A 166 2.27 -0.14 11.08
C TRP A 166 3.36 0.89 11.38
N GLN A 167 3.61 1.17 12.67
CA GLN A 167 4.68 2.05 13.12
C GLN A 167 6.05 1.58 12.60
N ARG A 168 6.36 0.29 12.77
CA ARG A 168 7.62 -0.30 12.28
C ARG A 168 7.75 -0.21 10.77
N ALA A 169 6.65 -0.37 10.02
CA ALA A 169 6.67 -0.23 8.57
C ALA A 169 7.09 1.20 8.15
N VAL A 170 6.64 2.22 8.89
CA VAL A 170 6.95 3.63 8.60
C VAL A 170 8.24 4.17 9.23
N GLU A 171 8.78 3.55 10.27
CA GLU A 171 9.97 4.06 10.98
C GLU A 171 11.24 3.23 10.75
N ARG A 172 11.13 1.91 10.53
CA ARG A 172 12.30 1.02 10.49
C ARG A 172 13.23 1.38 9.33
N GLY A 173 14.54 1.34 9.59
CA GLY A 173 15.58 1.56 8.58
C GLY A 173 15.37 0.72 7.32
N LEU A 174 15.66 1.31 6.16
CA LEU A 174 15.48 0.67 4.85
C LEU A 174 16.59 -0.36 4.54
N HIS A 175 17.63 -0.43 5.36
CA HIS A 175 18.83 -1.27 5.21
C HIS A 175 18.75 -2.63 5.92
N LEU A 176 17.56 -3.05 6.35
CA LEU A 176 17.39 -4.35 6.98
C LEU A 176 16.92 -5.34 5.92
N ALA A 177 17.89 -6.04 5.32
CA ALA A 177 17.61 -7.40 4.86
C ALA A 177 17.00 -8.15 6.06
N PRO A 178 15.95 -8.96 5.87
CA PRO A 178 15.53 -9.86 6.93
C PRO A 178 16.76 -10.73 7.22
N GLN A 179 17.33 -10.56 8.42
CA GLN A 179 18.40 -11.44 8.86
C GLN A 179 17.83 -12.85 8.89
N ASP A 180 18.60 -13.78 8.30
CA ASP A 180 18.32 -15.21 8.25
C ASP A 180 17.91 -15.79 9.62
#